data_AF-A0AAN7VWW3-F1
#
_entry.id   AF-A0AAN7VWW3-F1
#
_cell.length_a   1.000
_cell.length_b   1.000
_cell.length_c   1.000
_cell.angle_alpha   90.00
_cell.angle_beta   90.00
_cell.angle_gamma   90.00
#
_symmetry.space_group_name_H-M   'P 1'
#
loop_
_entity.id
_entity.type
_entity.pdbx_description
1 polymer ?
#
loop_
_entity_poly.entity_id
_entity_poly.type
_entity_poly.pdbx_seq_one_letter_code
_entity_poly.pdbx_strand_id
1 'polypeptide(L)'
;MVFAHLSSTAVAAVALLASFGDALPTGLISKIKRDDSLKFSFGSEKVRGVNLGGWFVLEPWITPSIFEATPGNVVDEYTFCKTLGGGEAYKRLHSHWSSWITEGDFAEMKQMGLNMVRIPIGYWSVSPVDGDPYVQGAYDFLGKALDWANDQGIKVMIDLHGAPGSQNGFDNSGRKGSIDWTQGNTVSQTHKALNKIKNDHASHPAVAAIELLNEPMGPSLDMDTVRQFYMDGWGDLKNSGVAITFHDAFEGVTSWNDWGSGMWNLLLDTHHYQVFDSGTLQMGISDHVSTACSFGNGMASNNKWTIAGEWSGAQTDCAQWLNGRGVGARYDGTYNVNGAGSSYIGSCDGKYSGTISGLSSADSNNIKTFINAQISAFEKADGWIFWTWHTEAAPEWDFQALVKGGLIAQPLSSATGC
;
A
#
# COMPACT_ATOMS: atom_id res chain seq x y z
N MET A 1 37.72 -74.71 44.67
CA MET A 1 36.42 -75.43 44.64
C MET A 1 35.36 -74.36 44.38
N VAL A 2 34.63 -74.29 43.27
CA VAL A 2 34.25 -75.24 42.23
C VAL A 2 34.30 -74.54 40.87
N PHE A 3 34.69 -75.30 39.86
CA PHE A 3 34.87 -74.96 38.46
C PHE A 3 33.57 -74.95 37.63
N ALA A 4 33.67 -74.29 36.46
CA ALA A 4 33.17 -74.70 35.14
C ALA A 4 31.73 -74.32 34.72
N HIS A 5 31.41 -73.99 33.45
CA HIS A 5 32.18 -73.85 32.20
C HIS A 5 31.25 -73.26 31.10
N LEU A 6 31.84 -72.54 30.13
CA LEU A 6 31.51 -72.49 28.67
C LEU A 6 30.13 -71.89 28.27
N SER A 7 29.91 -71.21 27.14
CA SER A 7 30.64 -71.02 25.89
C SER A 7 30.18 -69.74 25.15
N SER A 8 31.08 -69.21 24.31
CA SER A 8 30.87 -68.51 23.02
C SER A 8 29.48 -68.00 22.63
N THR A 9 29.40 -66.73 22.19
CA THR A 9 29.05 -66.37 20.80
C THR A 9 29.06 -64.86 20.53
N ALA A 10 29.58 -64.54 19.34
CA ALA A 10 29.12 -63.50 18.40
C ALA A 10 29.35 -62.01 18.69
N VAL A 11 30.21 -61.47 17.82
CA VAL A 11 30.39 -60.08 17.39
C VAL A 11 29.07 -59.44 16.96
N ALA A 12 28.81 -58.21 17.44
CA ALA A 12 28.17 -57.16 16.65
C ALA A 12 28.51 -55.79 17.27
N ALA A 13 29.41 -55.06 16.61
CA ALA A 13 29.60 -53.64 16.87
C ALA A 13 28.34 -52.89 16.41
N VAL A 14 27.56 -52.39 17.35
CA VAL A 14 26.48 -51.44 17.05
C VAL A 14 27.09 -50.04 17.13
N ALA A 15 27.46 -49.53 15.96
CA ALA A 15 27.63 -48.10 15.75
C ALA A 15 26.27 -47.43 15.97
N LEU A 16 26.10 -46.76 17.11
CA LEU A 16 25.02 -45.79 17.26
C LEU A 16 25.36 -44.57 16.40
N LEU A 17 24.82 -44.57 15.19
CA LEU A 17 24.58 -43.37 14.40
C LEU A 17 23.73 -42.43 15.27
N ALA A 18 24.35 -41.38 15.79
CA ALA A 18 23.61 -40.21 16.23
C ALA A 18 22.93 -39.65 14.98
N SER A 19 21.66 -39.95 14.80
CA SER A 19 20.80 -39.22 13.89
C SER A 19 20.73 -37.79 14.41
N PHE A 20 21.52 -36.90 13.82
CA PHE A 20 21.17 -35.50 13.76
C PHE A 20 19.83 -35.46 13.03
N GLY A 21 18.74 -35.44 13.78
CA GLY A 21 17.51 -34.89 13.26
C GLY A 21 17.85 -33.45 12.97
N ASP A 22 17.95 -33.09 11.70
CA ASP A 22 17.84 -31.69 11.29
C ASP A 22 16.48 -31.23 11.79
N ALA A 23 16.47 -30.66 13.00
CA ALA A 23 15.38 -29.81 13.41
C ALA A 23 15.34 -28.72 12.34
N LEU A 24 14.27 -28.73 11.55
CA LEU A 24 13.92 -27.62 10.67
C LEU A 24 14.15 -26.33 11.46
N PRO A 25 14.81 -25.31 10.88
CA PRO A 25 15.00 -24.05 11.57
C PRO A 25 13.63 -23.60 12.10
N THR A 26 13.60 -23.20 13.37
CA THR A 26 12.46 -22.65 14.11
C THR A 26 11.87 -21.36 13.50
N GLY A 27 12.11 -21.08 12.21
CA GLY A 27 11.66 -19.92 11.44
C GLY A 27 10.45 -20.17 10.54
N LEU A 28 9.83 -21.35 10.56
CA LEU A 28 8.57 -21.65 9.85
C LEU A 28 7.41 -21.83 10.84
N ILE A 29 7.28 -20.94 11.82
CA ILE A 29 5.97 -20.72 12.42
C ILE A 29 5.15 -20.03 11.33
N SER A 30 4.16 -20.72 10.78
CA SER A 30 3.15 -20.12 9.89
C SER A 30 2.68 -18.83 10.55
N LYS A 31 3.05 -17.67 9.97
CA LYS A 31 2.81 -16.34 10.57
C LYS A 31 1.35 -16.25 11.05
N ILE A 32 0.41 -16.73 10.25
CA ILE A 32 -1.01 -16.89 10.62
C ILE A 32 -1.52 -18.23 10.07
N LYS A 33 -2.63 -18.76 10.59
CA LYS A 33 -3.33 -19.92 10.00
C LYS A 33 -3.82 -19.55 8.59
N ARG A 34 -3.48 -20.34 7.58
CA ARG A 34 -3.90 -20.14 6.19
C ARG A 34 -5.17 -20.93 5.87
N ASP A 35 -6.08 -20.32 5.13
CA ASP A 35 -7.17 -21.00 4.42
C ASP A 35 -6.73 -21.36 2.99
N ASP A 36 -6.98 -22.60 2.57
CA ASP A 36 -6.63 -23.10 1.24
C ASP A 36 -7.42 -22.43 0.09
N SER A 37 -8.49 -21.68 0.42
CA SER A 37 -9.30 -20.92 -0.54
C SER A 37 -8.66 -19.59 -1.01
N LEU A 38 -7.53 -19.17 -0.44
CA LEU A 38 -6.85 -17.93 -0.85
C LEU A 38 -6.31 -18.01 -2.28
N LYS A 39 -6.53 -16.92 -3.04
CA LYS A 39 -6.17 -16.81 -4.47
C LYS A 39 -4.72 -16.39 -4.72
N PHE A 40 -4.00 -16.00 -3.67
CA PHE A 40 -2.57 -15.66 -3.68
C PHE A 40 -1.87 -16.32 -2.50
N SER A 41 -0.61 -16.73 -2.68
CA SER A 41 0.14 -17.46 -1.68
C SER A 41 0.93 -16.56 -0.73
N PHE A 42 0.24 -15.70 0.02
CA PHE A 42 0.86 -14.88 1.07
C PHE A 42 1.69 -15.74 2.03
N GLY A 43 2.87 -15.25 2.44
CA GLY A 43 3.84 -16.01 3.22
C GLY A 43 4.80 -16.89 2.41
N SER A 44 4.54 -17.13 1.12
CA SER A 44 5.39 -17.98 0.27
C SER A 44 5.74 -17.34 -1.06
N GLU A 45 4.82 -16.59 -1.65
CA GLU A 45 5.05 -15.76 -2.83
C GLU A 45 5.19 -14.30 -2.40
N LYS A 46 6.18 -13.59 -2.96
CA LYS A 46 6.39 -12.16 -2.68
C LYS A 46 5.37 -11.35 -3.47
N VAL A 47 4.70 -10.42 -2.79
CA VAL A 47 3.91 -9.38 -3.44
C VAL A 47 4.86 -8.40 -4.13
N ARG A 48 4.65 -8.18 -5.43
CA ARG A 48 5.34 -7.18 -6.24
C ARG A 48 4.27 -6.43 -7.03
N GLY A 49 3.80 -5.34 -6.45
CA GLY A 49 2.65 -4.62 -6.99
C GLY A 49 2.85 -3.13 -7.17
N VAL A 50 1.81 -2.52 -7.74
CA VAL A 50 1.66 -1.07 -7.86
C VAL A 50 0.25 -0.66 -7.42
N ASN A 51 0.13 0.52 -6.86
CA ASN A 51 -1.16 1.15 -6.60
C ASN A 51 -1.71 1.75 -7.89
N LEU A 52 -3.04 1.72 -8.04
CA LEU A 52 -3.75 2.44 -9.10
C LEU A 52 -4.29 3.78 -8.55
N GLY A 53 -3.39 4.57 -7.95
CA GLY A 53 -3.68 5.84 -7.31
C GLY A 53 -4.18 6.92 -8.27
N GLY A 54 -4.92 7.89 -7.74
CA GLY A 54 -5.53 8.95 -8.53
C GLY A 54 -6.69 8.51 -9.44
N TRP A 55 -7.06 7.23 -9.45
CA TRP A 55 -8.09 6.72 -10.38
C TRP A 55 -9.53 6.89 -9.84
N PHE A 56 -9.89 6.17 -8.79
CA PHE A 56 -11.24 6.20 -8.19
C PHE A 56 -11.34 7.07 -6.93
N VAL A 57 -10.20 7.61 -6.51
CA VAL A 57 -10.11 8.72 -5.56
C VAL A 57 -9.13 9.72 -6.17
N LEU A 58 -9.58 10.95 -6.40
CA LEU A 58 -8.74 12.00 -6.96
C LEU A 58 -7.75 12.53 -5.93
N GLU A 59 -6.49 12.59 -6.33
CA GLU A 59 -5.43 13.26 -5.58
C GLU A 59 -4.84 14.38 -6.44
N PRO A 60 -4.83 15.64 -5.94
CA PRO A 60 -4.38 16.79 -6.72
C PRO A 60 -2.97 16.67 -7.27
N TRP A 61 -2.09 15.95 -6.58
CA TRP A 61 -0.69 15.83 -6.97
C TRP A 61 -0.44 14.73 -8.00
N ILE A 62 -1.31 13.72 -8.08
CA ILE A 62 -1.23 12.64 -9.09
C ILE A 62 -1.79 13.13 -10.43
N THR A 63 -2.92 13.85 -10.37
CA THR A 63 -3.68 14.34 -11.55
C THR A 63 -3.90 15.86 -11.51
N PRO A 64 -2.85 16.70 -11.40
CA PRO A 64 -3.00 18.15 -11.27
C PRO A 64 -3.90 18.78 -12.34
N SER A 65 -3.91 18.27 -13.58
CA SER A 65 -4.68 18.85 -14.69
C SER A 65 -6.19 18.92 -14.42
N ILE A 66 -6.77 17.92 -13.74
CA ILE A 66 -8.21 17.91 -13.43
C ILE A 66 -8.58 18.99 -12.41
N PHE A 67 -7.64 19.35 -11.53
CA PHE A 67 -7.79 20.38 -10.51
C PHE A 67 -7.46 21.78 -11.04
N GLU A 68 -6.44 21.95 -11.89
CA GLU A 68 -6.06 23.25 -12.47
C GLU A 68 -7.25 23.97 -13.14
N ALA A 69 -8.16 23.22 -13.74
CA ALA A 69 -9.40 23.73 -14.35
C ALA A 69 -10.53 24.00 -13.33
N THR A 70 -10.20 24.28 -12.06
CA THR A 70 -11.15 24.58 -10.97
C THR A 70 -10.61 25.69 -10.05
N PRO A 71 -11.48 26.40 -9.30
CA PRO A 71 -11.06 27.37 -8.29
C PRO A 71 -10.07 26.79 -7.28
N GLY A 72 -9.14 27.61 -6.77
CA GLY A 72 -8.07 27.16 -5.88
C GLY A 72 -8.53 26.57 -4.53
N ASN A 73 -9.78 26.81 -4.13
CA ASN A 73 -10.37 26.21 -2.93
C ASN A 73 -10.92 24.77 -3.15
N VAL A 74 -10.79 24.22 -4.35
CA VAL A 74 -11.07 22.81 -4.66
C VAL A 74 -9.82 22.00 -4.33
N VAL A 75 -9.77 21.39 -3.15
CA VAL A 75 -8.56 20.77 -2.58
C VAL A 75 -8.62 19.25 -2.50
N ASP A 76 -9.77 18.66 -2.81
CA ASP A 76 -10.07 17.23 -2.72
C ASP A 76 -11.27 16.88 -3.63
N GLU A 77 -11.60 15.58 -3.74
CA GLU A 77 -12.74 15.14 -4.56
C GLU A 77 -14.09 15.63 -4.04
N TYR A 78 -14.25 15.79 -2.71
CA TYR A 78 -15.47 16.32 -2.10
C TYR A 78 -15.77 17.74 -2.60
N THR A 79 -14.79 18.64 -2.48
CA THR A 79 -14.89 20.03 -2.92
C THR A 79 -14.93 20.13 -4.44
N PHE A 80 -14.32 19.20 -5.17
CA PHE A 80 -14.42 19.11 -6.63
C PHE A 80 -15.86 18.87 -7.07
N CYS A 81 -16.49 17.81 -6.56
CA CYS A 81 -17.87 17.48 -6.92
C CYS A 81 -18.85 18.55 -6.42
N LYS A 82 -18.62 19.10 -5.23
CA LYS A 82 -19.46 20.16 -4.65
C LYS A 82 -19.41 21.44 -5.49
N THR A 83 -18.23 21.83 -5.96
CA THR A 83 -18.03 23.09 -6.69
C THR A 83 -18.52 23.01 -8.13
N LEU A 84 -18.27 21.88 -8.80
CA LEU A 84 -18.69 21.71 -10.19
C LEU A 84 -20.16 21.30 -10.33
N GLY A 85 -20.73 20.69 -9.29
CA GLY A 85 -22.06 20.09 -9.33
C GLY A 85 -22.08 18.77 -10.11
N GLY A 86 -23.11 17.96 -9.88
CA GLY A 86 -23.15 16.56 -10.33
C GLY A 86 -22.95 16.37 -11.84
N GLY A 87 -23.50 17.25 -12.69
CA GLY A 87 -23.41 17.10 -14.14
C GLY A 87 -21.99 17.28 -14.70
N GLU A 88 -21.33 18.38 -14.35
CA GLU A 88 -19.97 18.66 -14.82
C GLU A 88 -18.93 17.77 -14.12
N ALA A 89 -19.11 17.51 -12.82
CA ALA A 89 -18.26 16.57 -12.09
C ALA A 89 -18.31 15.17 -12.71
N TYR A 90 -19.51 14.63 -12.97
CA TYR A 90 -19.67 13.33 -13.64
C TYR A 90 -19.01 13.30 -15.02
N LYS A 91 -19.20 14.34 -15.83
CA LYS A 91 -18.59 14.41 -17.17
C LYS A 91 -17.06 14.30 -17.11
N ARG A 92 -16.41 15.05 -16.22
CA ARG A 92 -14.94 15.04 -16.06
C ARG A 92 -14.46 13.71 -15.48
N LEU A 93 -15.10 13.25 -14.41
CA LEU A 93 -14.74 12.01 -13.74
C LEU A 93 -14.97 10.78 -14.61
N HIS A 94 -16.07 10.70 -15.37
CA HIS A 94 -16.29 9.60 -16.30
C HIS A 94 -15.24 9.57 -17.42
N SER A 95 -14.85 10.74 -17.95
CA SER A 95 -13.73 10.82 -18.91
C SER A 95 -12.45 10.30 -18.27
N HIS A 96 -12.11 10.77 -17.07
CA HIS A 96 -10.95 10.35 -16.30
C HIS A 96 -10.93 8.83 -16.04
N TRP A 97 -12.00 8.29 -15.46
CA TRP A 97 -12.11 6.85 -15.16
C TRP A 97 -11.94 5.98 -16.40
N SER A 98 -12.39 6.46 -17.56
CA SER A 98 -12.30 5.72 -18.82
C SER A 98 -10.94 5.74 -19.52
N SER A 99 -10.03 6.64 -19.12
CA SER A 99 -8.74 6.83 -19.81
C SER A 99 -7.52 6.79 -18.91
N TRP A 100 -7.66 6.94 -17.58
CA TRP A 100 -6.53 7.00 -16.66
C TRP A 100 -5.80 5.66 -16.54
N ILE A 101 -6.55 4.58 -16.34
CA ILE A 101 -6.06 3.21 -16.38
C ILE A 101 -6.89 2.42 -17.41
N THR A 102 -6.19 1.64 -18.21
CA THR A 102 -6.76 0.85 -19.30
C THR A 102 -6.29 -0.61 -19.23
N GLU A 103 -6.88 -1.48 -20.05
CA GLU A 103 -6.40 -2.86 -20.21
C GLU A 103 -4.92 -2.94 -20.62
N GLY A 104 -4.46 -1.97 -21.43
CA GLY A 104 -3.07 -1.90 -21.88
C GLY A 104 -2.08 -1.73 -20.72
N ASP A 105 -2.48 -0.99 -19.67
CA ASP A 105 -1.67 -0.81 -18.47
C ASP A 105 -1.44 -2.14 -17.74
N PHE A 106 -2.48 -2.98 -17.61
CA PHE A 106 -2.34 -4.30 -17.00
C PHE A 106 -1.39 -5.22 -17.78
N ALA A 107 -1.44 -5.16 -19.11
CA ALA A 107 -0.51 -5.91 -19.96
C ALA A 107 0.94 -5.44 -19.76
N GLU A 108 1.15 -4.14 -19.60
CA GLU A 108 2.48 -3.58 -19.33
C GLU A 108 2.97 -3.94 -17.91
N MET A 109 2.12 -3.86 -16.89
CA MET A 109 2.42 -4.29 -15.53
C MET A 109 2.92 -5.73 -15.50
N LYS A 110 2.24 -6.62 -16.26
CA LYS A 110 2.65 -8.03 -16.39
C LYS A 110 4.03 -8.17 -17.03
N GLN A 111 4.31 -7.42 -18.08
CA GLN A 111 5.62 -7.41 -18.75
C GLN A 111 6.74 -6.92 -17.84
N MET A 112 6.44 -5.99 -16.93
CA MET A 112 7.39 -5.48 -15.92
C MET A 112 7.58 -6.42 -14.72
N GLY A 113 6.91 -7.58 -14.72
CA GLY A 113 7.06 -8.61 -13.69
C GLY A 113 6.19 -8.41 -12.44
N LEU A 114 5.19 -7.53 -12.50
CA LEU A 114 4.25 -7.32 -11.40
C LEU A 114 3.25 -8.48 -11.30
N ASN A 115 2.84 -8.81 -10.08
CA ASN A 115 1.86 -9.87 -9.79
C ASN A 115 0.63 -9.39 -9.00
N MET A 116 0.63 -8.14 -8.53
CA MET A 116 -0.48 -7.56 -7.78
C MET A 116 -0.73 -6.10 -8.15
N VAL A 117 -1.98 -5.66 -8.10
CA VAL A 117 -2.35 -4.23 -8.01
C VAL A 117 -3.17 -3.98 -6.75
N ARG A 118 -2.99 -2.81 -6.14
CA ARG A 118 -3.87 -2.28 -5.10
C ARG A 118 -4.74 -1.19 -5.73
N ILE A 119 -6.05 -1.28 -5.52
CA ILE A 119 -7.03 -0.38 -6.14
C ILE A 119 -7.75 0.41 -5.04
N PRO A 120 -7.30 1.66 -4.77
CA PRO A 120 -8.00 2.60 -3.92
C PRO A 120 -9.40 2.90 -4.43
N ILE A 121 -10.42 2.80 -3.58
CA ILE A 121 -11.78 3.23 -3.88
C ILE A 121 -12.46 3.88 -2.67
N GLY A 122 -13.10 5.04 -2.89
CA GLY A 122 -13.84 5.74 -1.86
C GLY A 122 -15.21 5.13 -1.58
N TYR A 123 -15.70 5.22 -0.34
CA TYR A 123 -17.04 4.72 0.03
C TYR A 123 -18.16 5.29 -0.84
N TRP A 124 -18.00 6.52 -1.34
CA TRP A 124 -19.01 7.20 -2.17
C TRP A 124 -19.26 6.52 -3.52
N SER A 125 -18.28 5.76 -4.01
CA SER A 125 -18.45 4.94 -5.21
C SER A 125 -19.13 3.61 -4.91
N VAL A 126 -18.94 3.07 -3.71
CA VAL A 126 -19.41 1.75 -3.29
C VAL A 126 -20.80 1.83 -2.67
N SER A 127 -20.96 2.58 -1.59
CA SER A 127 -22.20 2.76 -0.84
C SER A 127 -22.38 4.25 -0.54
N PRO A 128 -22.92 5.03 -1.50
CA PRO A 128 -23.16 6.47 -1.35
C PRO A 128 -23.97 6.81 -0.09
N VAL A 129 -23.69 7.97 0.49
CA VAL A 129 -24.40 8.53 1.64
C VAL A 129 -25.19 9.77 1.20
N ASP A 130 -26.45 9.85 1.62
CA ASP A 130 -27.34 10.95 1.24
C ASP A 130 -26.79 12.31 1.73
N GLY A 131 -26.78 13.28 0.82
CA GLY A 131 -26.32 14.64 1.09
C GLY A 131 -24.86 14.90 0.74
N ASP A 132 -24.08 13.87 0.45
CA ASP A 132 -22.73 14.06 -0.08
C ASP A 132 -22.74 14.59 -1.52
N PRO A 133 -21.71 15.38 -1.90
CA PRO A 133 -21.63 15.97 -3.23
C PRO A 133 -21.07 15.01 -4.29
N TYR A 134 -20.50 13.87 -3.88
CA TYR A 134 -19.80 12.95 -4.79
C TYR A 134 -20.70 12.41 -5.90
N VAL A 135 -20.08 12.13 -7.05
CA VAL A 135 -20.75 11.48 -8.18
C VAL A 135 -20.37 9.99 -8.24
N GLN A 136 -21.28 9.18 -8.76
CA GLN A 136 -21.10 7.73 -8.87
C GLN A 136 -20.69 7.34 -10.30
N GLY A 137 -20.13 6.14 -10.45
CA GLY A 137 -19.76 5.54 -11.74
C GLY A 137 -18.41 4.81 -11.74
N ALA A 138 -17.49 5.19 -10.84
CA ALA A 138 -16.19 4.55 -10.71
C ALA A 138 -16.28 3.04 -10.42
N TYR A 139 -17.30 2.61 -9.68
CA TYR A 139 -17.49 1.20 -9.29
C TYR A 139 -17.68 0.25 -10.49
N ASP A 140 -18.23 0.75 -11.61
CA ASP A 140 -18.33 -0.05 -12.84
C ASP A 140 -16.95 -0.27 -13.49
N PHE A 141 -16.05 0.71 -13.37
CA PHE A 141 -14.67 0.58 -13.84
C PHE A 141 -13.83 -0.33 -12.95
N LEU A 142 -14.13 -0.40 -11.64
CA LEU A 142 -13.53 -1.43 -10.77
C LEU A 142 -13.81 -2.83 -11.32
N GLY A 143 -15.07 -3.12 -11.69
CA GLY A 143 -15.42 -4.41 -12.31
C GLY A 143 -14.58 -4.74 -13.54
N LYS A 144 -14.41 -3.77 -14.45
CA LYS A 144 -13.55 -3.93 -15.65
C LYS A 144 -12.07 -4.17 -15.28
N ALA A 145 -11.56 -3.46 -14.28
CA ALA A 145 -10.19 -3.61 -13.81
C ALA A 145 -9.94 -5.03 -13.26
N LEU A 146 -10.93 -5.62 -12.59
CA LEU A 146 -10.85 -7.00 -12.11
C LEU A 146 -10.73 -8.00 -13.26
N ASP A 147 -11.51 -7.81 -14.34
CA ASP A 147 -11.43 -8.63 -15.55
C ASP A 147 -10.05 -8.50 -16.21
N TRP A 148 -9.57 -7.27 -16.43
CA TRP A 148 -8.24 -7.01 -17.01
C TRP A 148 -7.11 -7.62 -16.17
N ALA A 149 -7.18 -7.51 -14.85
CA ALA A 149 -6.23 -8.12 -13.94
C ALA A 149 -6.23 -9.65 -14.08
N ASN A 150 -7.41 -10.26 -14.12
CA ASN A 150 -7.56 -11.70 -14.29
C ASN A 150 -6.94 -12.19 -15.59
N ASP A 151 -7.20 -11.49 -16.70
CA ASP A 151 -6.71 -11.86 -18.03
C ASP A 151 -5.17 -11.82 -18.13
N GLN A 152 -4.52 -10.96 -17.34
CA GLN A 152 -3.06 -10.89 -17.23
C GLN A 152 -2.47 -11.77 -16.12
N GLY A 153 -3.32 -12.46 -15.34
CA GLY A 153 -2.91 -13.23 -14.18
C GLY A 153 -2.34 -12.37 -13.04
N ILE A 154 -2.77 -11.11 -12.94
CA ILE A 154 -2.46 -10.17 -11.87
C ILE A 154 -3.54 -10.28 -10.79
N LYS A 155 -3.13 -10.27 -9.52
CA LYS A 155 -4.05 -10.27 -8.38
C LYS A 155 -4.39 -8.86 -7.93
N VAL A 156 -5.55 -8.72 -7.30
CA VAL A 156 -6.09 -7.43 -6.86
C VAL A 156 -6.28 -7.42 -5.35
N MET A 157 -5.76 -6.37 -4.72
CA MET A 157 -6.21 -5.89 -3.42
C MET A 157 -7.20 -4.74 -3.65
N ILE A 158 -8.45 -4.90 -3.24
CA ILE A 158 -9.42 -3.80 -3.23
C ILE A 158 -9.27 -3.07 -1.91
N ASP A 159 -8.99 -1.76 -1.95
CA ASP A 159 -8.76 -0.96 -0.77
C ASP A 159 -9.87 0.09 -0.59
N LEU A 160 -10.55 0.05 0.57
CA LEU A 160 -11.48 1.11 0.95
C LEU A 160 -10.68 2.33 1.41
N HIS A 161 -10.36 3.20 0.47
CA HIS A 161 -9.37 4.25 0.64
C HIS A 161 -9.91 5.49 1.37
N GLY A 162 -11.22 5.69 1.36
CA GLY A 162 -11.90 6.78 2.05
C GLY A 162 -13.14 6.29 2.77
N ALA A 163 -13.28 6.69 4.05
CA ALA A 163 -14.47 6.44 4.86
C ALA A 163 -15.33 7.70 5.03
N PRO A 164 -16.65 7.57 5.30
CA PRO A 164 -17.50 8.69 5.67
C PRO A 164 -16.91 9.46 6.87
N GLY A 165 -16.86 10.79 6.73
CA GLY A 165 -16.27 11.67 7.75
C GLY A 165 -14.74 11.80 7.69
N SER A 166 -14.04 11.06 6.82
CA SER A 166 -12.58 10.97 6.75
C SER A 166 -11.93 10.34 7.99
N GLN A 167 -11.09 9.33 7.74
CA GLN A 167 -10.34 8.61 8.75
C GLN A 167 -8.98 9.24 9.09
N ASN A 168 -8.53 10.23 8.30
CA ASN A 168 -7.20 10.83 8.46
C ASN A 168 -7.11 12.34 8.17
N GLY A 169 -8.16 12.95 7.60
CA GLY A 169 -8.19 14.36 7.27
C GLY A 169 -7.31 14.73 6.07
N PHE A 170 -6.75 13.76 5.37
CA PHE A 170 -5.98 13.95 4.14
C PHE A 170 -6.91 14.10 2.93
N ASP A 171 -6.41 14.72 1.86
CA ASP A 171 -7.15 14.82 0.60
C ASP A 171 -7.37 13.44 -0.06
N ASN A 172 -6.42 12.52 0.10
CA ASN A 172 -6.52 11.12 -0.36
C ASN A 172 -7.71 10.34 0.25
N SER A 173 -8.24 10.75 1.40
CA SER A 173 -9.49 10.15 1.93
C SER A 173 -10.75 10.62 1.20
N GLY A 174 -10.59 11.54 0.24
CA GLY A 174 -11.65 12.20 -0.50
C GLY A 174 -12.18 13.47 0.16
N ARG A 175 -11.83 13.76 1.41
CA ARG A 175 -12.26 14.95 2.15
C ARG A 175 -11.18 15.40 3.15
N LYS A 176 -10.42 16.42 2.76
CA LYS A 176 -9.40 17.06 3.59
C LYS A 176 -10.06 17.85 4.74
N GLY A 177 -9.46 17.79 5.93
CA GLY A 177 -9.91 18.58 7.08
C GLY A 177 -10.11 17.76 8.35
N SER A 178 -11.29 17.87 8.94
CA SER A 178 -11.63 17.17 10.20
C SER A 178 -11.64 15.66 10.02
N ILE A 179 -11.20 14.96 11.07
CA ILE A 179 -11.27 13.50 11.19
C ILE A 179 -12.56 13.18 11.95
N ASP A 180 -13.63 12.97 11.19
CA ASP A 180 -14.98 12.71 11.72
C ASP A 180 -15.39 11.24 11.56
N TRP A 181 -14.55 10.38 10.98
CA TRP A 181 -14.71 8.93 11.09
C TRP A 181 -14.66 8.54 12.58
N THR A 182 -15.48 7.56 12.99
CA THR A 182 -15.85 7.23 14.40
C THR A 182 -16.97 8.06 15.02
N GLN A 183 -17.48 9.09 14.33
CA GLN A 183 -18.64 9.86 14.79
C GLN A 183 -19.95 9.35 14.19
N GLY A 184 -21.05 9.47 14.94
CA GLY A 184 -22.40 9.13 14.45
C GLY A 184 -22.51 7.70 13.90
N ASN A 185 -22.89 7.56 12.63
CA ASN A 185 -23.04 6.28 11.93
C ASN A 185 -21.91 5.97 10.94
N THR A 186 -20.82 6.75 10.94
CA THR A 186 -19.73 6.63 9.95
C THR A 186 -19.12 5.24 9.91
N VAL A 187 -18.81 4.63 11.06
CA VAL A 187 -18.25 3.26 11.15
C VAL A 187 -19.22 2.22 10.56
N SER A 188 -20.52 2.33 10.86
CA SER A 188 -21.53 1.43 10.29
C SER A 188 -21.66 1.59 8.77
N GLN A 189 -21.54 2.82 8.27
CA GLN A 189 -21.52 3.09 6.82
C GLN A 189 -20.24 2.52 6.16
N THR A 190 -19.09 2.59 6.83
CA THR A 190 -17.85 1.92 6.39
C THR A 190 -18.04 0.40 6.28
N HIS A 191 -18.61 -0.25 7.30
CA HIS A 191 -18.96 -1.69 7.24
C HIS A 191 -19.93 -2.02 6.10
N LYS A 192 -20.91 -1.14 5.84
CA LYS A 192 -21.85 -1.32 4.72
C LYS A 192 -21.11 -1.32 3.38
N ALA A 193 -20.14 -0.42 3.19
CA ALA A 193 -19.31 -0.39 2.00
C ALA A 193 -18.46 -1.67 1.86
N LEU A 194 -17.78 -2.09 2.93
CA LEU A 194 -16.97 -3.32 2.93
C LEU A 194 -17.78 -4.57 2.62
N ASN A 195 -18.95 -4.71 3.23
CA ASN A 195 -19.85 -5.84 2.96
C ASN A 195 -20.35 -5.85 1.52
N LYS A 196 -20.57 -4.67 0.92
CA LYS A 196 -20.90 -4.57 -0.50
C LYS A 196 -19.73 -5.00 -1.40
N ILE A 197 -18.51 -4.51 -1.16
CA ILE A 197 -17.30 -4.96 -1.88
C ILE A 197 -17.15 -6.48 -1.79
N LYS A 198 -17.29 -7.04 -0.58
CA LYS A 198 -17.22 -8.48 -0.35
C LYS A 198 -18.25 -9.23 -1.20
N ASN A 199 -19.52 -8.84 -1.11
CA ASN A 199 -20.62 -9.54 -1.77
C ASN A 199 -20.52 -9.47 -3.30
N ASP A 200 -20.08 -8.32 -3.83
CA ASP A 200 -20.04 -8.08 -5.26
C ASP A 200 -18.77 -8.66 -5.91
N HIS A 201 -17.63 -8.69 -5.19
CA HIS A 201 -16.32 -8.94 -5.82
C HIS A 201 -15.43 -9.99 -5.15
N ALA A 202 -15.65 -10.43 -3.91
CA ALA A 202 -14.71 -11.35 -3.26
C ALA A 202 -14.59 -12.71 -3.96
N SER A 203 -15.64 -13.16 -4.67
CA SER A 203 -15.61 -14.40 -5.46
C SER A 203 -14.86 -14.25 -6.79
N HIS A 204 -14.52 -13.03 -7.22
CA HIS A 204 -13.81 -12.79 -8.46
C HIS A 204 -12.40 -13.42 -8.41
N PRO A 205 -11.94 -14.18 -9.43
CA PRO A 205 -10.66 -14.90 -9.39
C PRO A 205 -9.42 -14.00 -9.21
N ALA A 206 -9.50 -12.75 -9.63
CA ALA A 206 -8.43 -11.76 -9.42
C ALA A 206 -8.35 -11.25 -7.97
N VAL A 207 -9.45 -11.20 -7.22
CA VAL A 207 -9.50 -10.55 -5.90
C VAL A 207 -8.86 -11.45 -4.85
N ALA A 208 -7.63 -11.12 -4.47
CA ALA A 208 -6.83 -11.87 -3.51
C ALA A 208 -6.92 -11.30 -2.09
N ALA A 209 -7.19 -9.99 -1.97
CA ALA A 209 -7.28 -9.30 -0.69
C ALA A 209 -8.32 -8.18 -0.73
N ILE A 210 -8.88 -7.85 0.45
CA ILE A 210 -9.67 -6.64 0.67
C ILE A 210 -9.06 -5.92 1.87
N GLU A 211 -8.67 -4.67 1.68
CA GLU A 211 -8.22 -3.80 2.76
C GLU A 211 -9.41 -3.07 3.39
N LEU A 212 -9.50 -3.18 4.71
CA LEU A 212 -10.65 -2.71 5.47
C LEU A 212 -10.74 -1.18 5.48
N LEU A 213 -9.61 -0.50 5.62
CA LEU A 213 -9.54 0.95 5.61
C LEU A 213 -8.09 1.42 5.47
N ASN A 214 -7.85 2.26 4.46
CA ASN A 214 -6.58 2.93 4.27
C ASN A 214 -6.29 3.93 5.41
N GLU A 215 -5.07 3.93 5.94
CA GLU A 215 -4.51 5.00 6.76
C GLU A 215 -5.42 5.63 7.84
N PRO A 216 -6.16 4.88 8.68
CA PRO A 216 -6.82 5.52 9.82
C PRO A 216 -5.74 6.18 10.70
N MET A 217 -5.94 7.46 11.02
CA MET A 217 -4.99 8.27 11.78
C MET A 217 -5.02 7.86 13.27
N GLY A 218 -4.39 6.73 13.59
CA GLY A 218 -4.33 6.16 14.95
C GLY A 218 -4.02 7.19 16.05
N PRO A 219 -3.00 8.05 15.88
CA PRO A 219 -2.68 9.10 16.87
C PRO A 219 -3.80 10.12 17.14
N SER A 220 -4.80 10.23 16.26
CA SER A 220 -5.94 11.15 16.39
C SER A 220 -7.29 10.43 16.61
N LEU A 221 -7.27 9.11 16.74
CA LEU A 221 -8.45 8.27 16.88
C LEU A 221 -8.41 7.46 18.18
N ASP A 222 -9.57 6.97 18.61
CA ASP A 222 -9.63 5.95 19.65
C ASP A 222 -9.23 4.59 19.06
N MET A 223 -8.04 4.11 19.42
CA MET A 223 -7.50 2.85 18.92
C MET A 223 -8.30 1.62 19.35
N ASP A 224 -9.10 1.67 20.42
CA ASP A 224 -10.00 0.55 20.75
C ASP A 224 -11.15 0.47 19.74
N THR A 225 -11.64 1.63 19.27
CA THR A 225 -12.61 1.70 18.17
C THR A 225 -12.01 1.18 16.86
N VAL A 226 -10.76 1.55 16.52
CA VAL A 226 -10.07 1.05 15.32
C VAL A 226 -9.88 -0.47 15.37
N ARG A 227 -9.41 -1.01 16.50
CA ARG A 227 -9.24 -2.45 16.69
C ARG A 227 -10.57 -3.20 16.59
N GLN A 228 -11.62 -2.66 17.19
CA GLN A 228 -12.96 -3.26 17.11
C GLN A 228 -13.50 -3.26 15.67
N PHE A 229 -13.34 -2.15 14.95
CA PHE A 229 -13.67 -2.08 13.52
C PHE A 229 -12.95 -3.15 12.70
N TYR A 230 -11.63 -3.33 12.90
CA TYR A 230 -10.88 -4.39 12.22
C TYR A 230 -11.34 -5.79 12.62
N MET A 231 -11.69 -6.01 13.89
CA MET A 231 -12.22 -7.30 14.34
C MET A 231 -13.56 -7.63 13.69
N ASP A 232 -14.46 -6.64 13.60
CA ASP A 232 -15.77 -6.79 12.97
C ASP A 232 -15.64 -6.98 11.45
N GLY A 233 -14.73 -6.24 10.80
CA GLY A 233 -14.42 -6.39 9.38
C GLY A 233 -13.86 -7.78 9.06
N TRP A 234 -12.95 -8.29 9.89
CA TRP A 234 -12.52 -9.69 9.80
C TRP A 234 -13.71 -10.66 9.98
N GLY A 235 -14.57 -10.43 10.98
CA GLY A 235 -15.77 -11.23 11.22
C GLY A 235 -16.68 -11.33 9.99
N ASP A 236 -16.86 -10.20 9.30
CA ASP A 236 -17.68 -10.07 8.10
C ASP A 236 -17.05 -10.75 6.86
N LEU A 237 -15.72 -10.75 6.73
CA LEU A 237 -15.00 -11.15 5.52
C LEU A 237 -14.30 -12.51 5.61
N LYS A 238 -14.05 -13.08 6.80
CA LYS A 238 -13.17 -14.26 7.00
C LYS A 238 -13.46 -15.53 6.19
N ASN A 239 -14.68 -15.69 5.67
CA ASN A 239 -15.09 -16.85 4.87
C ASN A 239 -15.26 -16.52 3.37
N SER A 240 -14.68 -15.42 2.89
CA SER A 240 -14.84 -14.93 1.52
C SER A 240 -13.72 -15.35 0.56
N GLY A 241 -12.74 -16.15 1.02
CA GLY A 241 -11.62 -16.59 0.19
C GLY A 241 -10.67 -15.47 -0.23
N VAL A 242 -10.58 -14.41 0.58
CA VAL A 242 -9.63 -13.30 0.43
C VAL A 242 -8.80 -13.13 1.71
N ALA A 243 -7.61 -12.54 1.59
CA ALA A 243 -6.91 -12.00 2.74
C ALA A 243 -7.64 -10.75 3.25
N ILE A 244 -7.70 -10.60 4.58
CA ILE A 244 -8.27 -9.44 5.24
C ILE A 244 -7.09 -8.52 5.56
N THR A 245 -6.94 -7.50 4.74
CA THR A 245 -5.86 -6.52 4.89
C THR A 245 -6.30 -5.42 5.85
N PHE A 246 -5.39 -4.97 6.72
CA PHE A 246 -5.62 -3.84 7.59
C PHE A 246 -4.35 -2.99 7.69
N HIS A 247 -4.50 -1.67 7.57
CA HIS A 247 -3.41 -0.72 7.72
C HIS A 247 -2.96 -0.63 9.19
N ASP A 248 -1.67 -0.38 9.41
CA ASP A 248 -1.04 -0.31 10.73
C ASP A 248 -1.47 0.88 11.61
N ALA A 249 -2.32 1.76 11.08
CA ALA A 249 -2.82 2.99 11.69
C ALA A 249 -1.73 3.97 12.17
N PHE A 250 -0.55 3.93 11.56
CA PHE A 250 0.65 4.67 11.95
C PHE A 250 1.23 4.28 13.32
N GLU A 251 0.81 3.14 13.87
CA GLU A 251 1.35 2.60 15.14
C GLU A 251 2.64 1.78 14.92
N GLY A 252 2.95 1.47 13.66
CA GLY A 252 4.11 0.69 13.24
C GLY A 252 3.89 -0.82 13.31
N VAL A 253 4.70 -1.55 12.54
CA VAL A 253 4.45 -2.96 12.17
C VAL A 253 4.35 -3.95 13.33
N THR A 254 5.07 -3.73 14.43
CA THR A 254 5.09 -4.66 15.58
C THR A 254 4.05 -4.37 16.65
N SER A 255 3.38 -3.21 16.61
CA SER A 255 2.35 -2.82 17.57
C SER A 255 1.12 -3.74 17.53
N TRP A 256 0.92 -4.43 16.41
CA TRP A 256 -0.20 -5.35 16.16
C TRP A 256 0.09 -6.81 16.50
N ASN A 257 1.27 -7.13 17.03
CA ASN A 257 1.67 -8.51 17.34
C ASN A 257 0.71 -9.19 18.34
N ASP A 258 0.26 -8.46 19.36
CA ASP A 258 -0.63 -8.99 20.41
C ASP A 258 -2.12 -8.93 20.04
N TRP A 259 -2.45 -8.39 18.86
CA TRP A 259 -3.81 -8.29 18.35
C TRP A 259 -4.13 -9.39 17.32
N GLY A 260 -5.40 -9.77 17.21
CA GLY A 260 -5.88 -10.72 16.20
C GLY A 260 -5.65 -12.20 16.55
N SER A 261 -5.47 -12.53 17.83
CA SER A 261 -5.35 -13.93 18.26
C SER A 261 -6.58 -14.75 17.83
N GLY A 262 -6.34 -15.88 17.18
CA GLY A 262 -7.39 -16.76 16.63
C GLY A 262 -7.98 -16.31 15.29
N MET A 263 -7.58 -15.14 14.77
CA MET A 263 -7.95 -14.69 13.43
C MET A 263 -7.02 -15.30 12.38
N TRP A 264 -7.59 -15.69 11.24
CA TRP A 264 -6.87 -16.23 10.09
C TRP A 264 -6.94 -15.30 8.89
N ASN A 265 -6.05 -15.52 7.91
CA ASN A 265 -5.94 -14.73 6.68
C ASN A 265 -5.69 -13.23 6.88
N LEU A 266 -5.11 -12.80 8.00
CA LEU A 266 -4.76 -11.40 8.22
C LEU A 266 -3.51 -11.00 7.41
N LEU A 267 -3.58 -9.86 6.74
CA LEU A 267 -2.46 -9.22 6.06
C LEU A 267 -2.29 -7.82 6.66
N LEU A 268 -1.15 -7.56 7.30
CA LEU A 268 -0.80 -6.23 7.76
C LEU A 268 -0.28 -5.41 6.57
N ASP A 269 -0.90 -4.26 6.36
CA ASP A 269 -0.37 -3.22 5.48
C ASP A 269 0.33 -2.15 6.32
N THR A 270 1.49 -1.69 5.85
CA THR A 270 2.24 -0.58 6.41
C THR A 270 2.76 0.31 5.28
N HIS A 271 2.76 1.61 5.52
CA HIS A 271 3.20 2.59 4.54
C HIS A 271 4.54 3.17 4.98
N HIS A 272 5.48 3.28 4.04
CA HIS A 272 6.85 3.74 4.34
C HIS A 272 7.28 4.86 3.42
N TYR A 273 7.42 6.05 4.00
CA TYR A 273 7.90 7.25 3.34
C TYR A 273 8.93 7.97 4.21
N GLN A 274 9.85 8.68 3.55
CA GLN A 274 10.91 9.44 4.24
C GLN A 274 10.91 10.92 3.80
N VAL A 275 9.73 11.46 3.45
CA VAL A 275 9.60 12.79 2.84
C VAL A 275 8.62 13.73 3.56
N PHE A 276 7.84 13.24 4.52
CA PHE A 276 6.80 14.05 5.17
C PHE A 276 7.24 14.74 6.47
N ASP A 277 8.52 14.59 6.85
CA ASP A 277 9.16 15.26 7.98
C ASP A 277 10.45 15.97 7.55
N SER A 278 10.74 17.14 8.13
CA SER A 278 11.94 17.90 7.77
C SER A 278 13.24 17.21 8.18
N GLY A 279 13.23 16.38 9.22
CA GLY A 279 14.39 15.58 9.63
C GLY A 279 14.73 14.52 8.60
N THR A 280 13.74 13.78 8.09
CA THR A 280 13.98 12.75 7.07
C THR A 280 14.41 13.35 5.73
N LEU A 281 13.89 14.52 5.36
CA LEU A 281 14.28 15.23 4.13
C LEU A 281 15.74 15.71 4.12
N GLN A 282 16.40 15.80 5.29
CA GLN A 282 17.81 16.19 5.40
C GLN A 282 18.77 15.01 5.24
N MET A 283 18.26 13.78 5.18
CA MET A 283 19.09 12.58 5.12
C MET A 283 19.87 12.50 3.80
N GLY A 284 21.10 12.01 3.88
CA GLY A 284 21.83 11.59 2.69
C GLY A 284 21.31 10.24 2.19
N ILE A 285 21.63 9.88 0.94
CA ILE A 285 21.20 8.60 0.34
C ILE A 285 21.56 7.37 1.19
N SER A 286 22.73 7.36 1.84
CA SER A 286 23.14 6.25 2.71
C SER A 286 22.23 6.11 3.95
N ASP A 287 21.78 7.21 4.53
CA ASP A 287 20.91 7.21 5.71
C ASP A 287 19.47 6.83 5.31
N HIS A 288 19.01 7.31 4.15
CA HIS A 288 17.74 6.85 3.56
C HIS A 288 17.71 5.33 3.37
N VAL A 289 18.76 4.77 2.75
CA VAL A 289 18.93 3.32 2.55
C VAL A 289 18.98 2.58 3.89
N SER A 290 19.80 3.03 4.84
CA SER A 290 19.90 2.40 6.17
C SER A 290 18.56 2.34 6.89
N THR A 291 17.78 3.42 6.80
CA THR A 291 16.44 3.54 7.38
C THR A 291 15.47 2.56 6.70
N ALA A 292 15.48 2.46 5.37
CA ALA A 292 14.66 1.49 4.64
C ALA A 292 15.04 0.03 4.97
N CYS A 293 16.33 -0.30 5.02
CA CYS A 293 16.80 -1.63 5.39
C CYS A 293 16.37 -2.02 6.81
N SER A 294 16.44 -1.07 7.75
CA SER A 294 16.02 -1.27 9.14
C SER A 294 14.50 -1.48 9.24
N PHE A 295 13.73 -0.71 8.48
CA PHE A 295 12.28 -0.89 8.40
C PHE A 295 11.91 -2.28 7.85
N GLY A 296 12.56 -2.73 6.77
CA GLY A 296 12.36 -4.08 6.23
C GLY A 296 12.68 -5.21 7.22
N ASN A 297 13.69 -5.02 8.09
CA ASN A 297 13.96 -5.96 9.19
C ASN A 297 12.80 -5.96 10.22
N GLY A 298 12.25 -4.78 10.53
CA GLY A 298 11.06 -4.64 11.38
C GLY A 298 9.85 -5.38 10.81
N MET A 299 9.55 -5.19 9.53
CA MET A 299 8.48 -5.92 8.83
C MET A 299 8.69 -7.44 8.90
N ALA A 300 9.93 -7.90 8.66
CA ALA A 300 10.25 -9.33 8.69
C ALA A 300 10.10 -9.97 10.08
N SER A 301 10.21 -9.16 11.14
CA SER A 301 10.03 -9.60 12.53
C SER A 301 8.56 -9.70 12.98
N ASN A 302 7.62 -9.17 12.20
CA ASN A 302 6.20 -9.19 12.54
C ASN A 302 5.62 -10.61 12.49
N ASN A 303 4.65 -10.89 13.37
CA ASN A 303 4.00 -12.19 13.44
C ASN A 303 2.84 -12.37 12.45
N LYS A 304 2.60 -11.42 11.54
CA LYS A 304 1.57 -11.50 10.49
C LYS A 304 2.21 -11.45 9.12
N TRP A 305 1.48 -11.89 8.10
CA TRP A 305 1.86 -11.50 6.74
C TRP A 305 1.92 -9.99 6.66
N THR A 306 3.01 -9.43 6.12
CA THR A 306 3.27 -7.99 6.15
C THR A 306 3.82 -7.53 4.82
N ILE A 307 3.14 -6.58 4.20
CA ILE A 307 3.60 -5.90 2.99
C ILE A 307 3.83 -4.42 3.26
N ALA A 308 4.71 -3.81 2.48
CA ALA A 308 4.74 -2.36 2.35
C ALA A 308 3.74 -1.98 1.24
N GLY A 309 2.47 -1.75 1.58
CA GLY A 309 1.41 -1.49 0.60
C GLY A 309 1.51 -0.10 -0.04
N GLU A 310 2.26 0.81 0.57
CA GLU A 310 2.65 2.07 -0.04
C GLU A 310 4.09 2.48 0.32
N TRP A 311 4.81 2.92 -0.72
CA TRP A 311 6.17 3.47 -0.66
C TRP A 311 6.50 4.06 -2.04
N SER A 312 7.53 4.89 -2.17
CA SER A 312 7.90 5.48 -3.46
C SER A 312 9.41 5.66 -3.64
N GLY A 313 9.82 6.21 -4.78
CA GLY A 313 11.21 6.62 -5.03
C GLY A 313 11.58 7.97 -4.43
N ALA A 314 10.61 8.67 -3.83
CA ALA A 314 10.78 10.04 -3.39
C ALA A 314 11.76 10.18 -2.22
N GLN A 315 12.68 11.12 -2.38
CA GLN A 315 13.55 11.61 -1.31
C GLN A 315 13.27 13.09 -0.99
N THR A 316 12.31 13.67 -1.71
CA THR A 316 11.82 15.03 -1.50
C THR A 316 10.29 15.05 -1.47
N ASP A 317 9.71 16.08 -0.88
CA ASP A 317 8.28 16.35 -0.97
C ASP A 317 7.95 17.41 -2.04
N CYS A 318 8.75 17.41 -3.13
CA CYS A 318 8.72 18.45 -4.15
C CYS A 318 7.53 18.38 -5.12
N ALA A 319 6.96 17.19 -5.37
CA ALA A 319 5.91 17.01 -6.35
C ALA A 319 4.76 18.01 -6.12
N GLN A 320 4.28 18.63 -7.20
CA GLN A 320 3.25 19.67 -7.17
C GLN A 320 2.05 19.19 -6.34
N TRP A 321 1.76 19.92 -5.27
CA TRP A 321 0.62 19.68 -4.38
C TRP A 321 0.65 18.36 -3.61
N LEU A 322 1.80 17.70 -3.47
CA LEU A 322 1.94 16.50 -2.65
C LEU A 322 1.52 16.74 -1.19
N ASN A 323 1.82 17.93 -0.66
CA ASN A 323 1.38 18.37 0.68
C ASN A 323 -0.05 18.95 0.71
N GLY A 324 -0.79 18.77 -0.39
CA GLY A 324 -2.10 19.33 -0.66
C GLY A 324 -2.09 20.53 -1.58
N ARG A 325 -3.21 20.74 -2.27
CA ARG A 325 -3.33 21.81 -3.27
C ARG A 325 -3.06 23.20 -2.68
N GLY A 326 -2.18 23.94 -3.34
CA GLY A 326 -1.76 25.29 -2.91
C GLY A 326 -0.74 25.31 -1.76
N VAL A 327 -0.29 24.14 -1.29
CA VAL A 327 0.78 24.01 -0.28
C VAL A 327 2.11 23.75 -0.98
N GLY A 328 3.17 24.43 -0.55
CA GLY A 328 4.54 24.23 -1.03
C GLY A 328 5.22 22.97 -0.48
N ALA A 329 6.51 22.82 -0.79
CA ALA A 329 7.34 21.70 -0.37
C ALA A 329 8.18 22.07 0.85
N ARG A 330 8.41 21.14 1.77
CA ARG A 330 9.32 21.37 2.89
C ARG A 330 10.74 21.50 2.36
N TYR A 331 11.10 20.69 1.37
CA TYR A 331 12.44 20.56 0.82
C TYR A 331 13.04 21.87 0.28
N ASP A 332 12.26 22.69 -0.43
CA ASP A 332 12.71 23.99 -0.96
C ASP A 332 12.34 25.18 -0.07
N GLY A 333 11.85 24.94 1.14
CA GLY A 333 11.48 26.00 2.08
C GLY A 333 10.15 26.70 1.77
N THR A 334 9.34 26.20 0.83
CA THR A 334 8.08 26.86 0.41
C THR A 334 6.85 26.35 1.18
N TYR A 335 6.97 25.29 1.97
CA TYR A 335 5.90 24.77 2.81
C TYR A 335 5.43 25.82 3.82
N ASN A 336 4.11 26.02 3.88
CA ASN A 336 3.47 26.88 4.88
C ASN A 336 2.03 26.41 5.09
N VAL A 337 1.76 25.84 6.27
CA VAL A 337 0.41 25.45 6.69
C VAL A 337 0.18 25.94 8.11
N ASN A 338 -0.86 26.74 8.32
CA ASN A 338 -1.25 27.28 9.63
C ASN A 338 -0.10 27.98 10.38
N GLY A 339 0.82 28.63 9.65
CA GLY A 339 1.99 29.31 10.23
C GLY A 339 3.17 28.39 10.55
N ALA A 340 3.05 27.07 10.36
CA ALA A 340 4.17 26.15 10.37
C ALA A 340 4.84 26.15 9.00
N GLY A 341 6.01 26.81 8.92
CA GLY A 341 6.86 26.83 7.73
C GLY A 341 7.97 25.78 7.75
N SER A 342 8.75 25.71 6.67
CA SER A 342 9.98 24.91 6.60
C SER A 342 11.21 25.77 6.32
N SER A 343 12.40 25.15 6.34
CA SER A 343 13.66 25.76 5.93
C SER A 343 14.16 25.09 4.67
N TYR A 344 14.85 25.85 3.81
CA TYR A 344 15.42 25.34 2.57
C TYR A 344 16.46 24.23 2.83
N ILE A 345 16.30 23.10 2.14
CA ILE A 345 17.22 21.96 2.11
C ILE A 345 17.85 21.86 0.70
N GLY A 346 17.04 21.91 -0.35
CA GLY A 346 17.49 21.78 -1.73
C GLY A 346 16.44 22.25 -2.76
N SER A 347 16.80 22.24 -4.03
CA SER A 347 15.91 22.68 -5.11
C SER A 347 14.91 21.59 -5.53
N CYS A 348 13.68 22.02 -5.80
CA CYS A 348 12.62 21.21 -6.42
C CYS A 348 12.64 21.25 -7.97
N ASP A 349 13.66 21.85 -8.58
CA ASP A 349 13.84 21.87 -10.04
C ASP A 349 13.83 20.44 -10.61
N GLY A 350 13.02 20.24 -11.67
CA GLY A 350 12.84 18.95 -12.32
C GLY A 350 11.97 17.94 -11.54
N LYS A 351 11.59 18.24 -10.29
CA LYS A 351 10.78 17.37 -9.42
C LYS A 351 9.36 17.88 -9.17
N TYR A 352 9.14 19.21 -9.18
CA TYR A 352 7.82 19.80 -8.91
C TYR A 352 6.75 19.40 -9.93
N SER A 353 7.03 19.65 -11.20
CA SER A 353 6.26 19.18 -12.35
C SER A 353 7.30 18.74 -13.37
N GLY A 354 7.53 17.44 -13.47
CA GLY A 354 8.75 16.91 -14.06
C GLY A 354 8.56 15.55 -14.73
N THR A 355 9.66 15.09 -15.33
CA THR A 355 9.76 13.78 -15.97
C THR A 355 11.09 13.15 -15.59
N ILE A 356 11.21 11.83 -15.76
CA ILE A 356 12.46 11.11 -15.49
C ILE A 356 13.64 11.71 -16.26
N SER A 357 13.46 12.11 -17.52
CA SER A 357 14.51 12.76 -18.32
C SER A 357 14.89 14.16 -17.84
N GLY A 358 14.01 14.81 -17.06
CA GLY A 358 14.25 16.14 -16.49
C GLY A 358 14.99 16.11 -15.14
N LEU A 359 15.15 14.92 -14.54
CA LEU A 359 15.89 14.77 -13.29
C LEU A 359 17.39 15.00 -13.50
N SER A 360 18.06 15.54 -12.49
CA SER A 360 19.53 15.59 -12.49
C SER A 360 20.11 14.18 -12.43
N SER A 361 21.37 14.02 -12.85
CA SER A 361 22.07 12.73 -12.71
C SER A 361 22.20 12.31 -11.24
N ALA A 362 22.30 13.27 -10.32
CA ALA A 362 22.35 12.99 -8.88
C ALA A 362 21.00 12.47 -8.37
N ASP A 363 19.89 13.15 -8.70
CA ASP A 363 18.53 12.70 -8.33
C ASP A 363 18.26 11.30 -8.91
N SER A 364 18.55 11.10 -10.19
CA SER A 364 18.39 9.80 -10.86
C SER A 364 19.17 8.69 -10.16
N ASN A 365 20.44 8.91 -9.86
CA ASN A 365 21.26 7.91 -9.17
C ASN A 365 20.75 7.63 -7.75
N ASN A 366 20.36 8.67 -7.01
CA ASN A 366 19.84 8.53 -5.65
C ASN A 366 18.50 7.78 -5.65
N ILE A 367 17.56 8.11 -6.54
CA ILE A 367 16.27 7.41 -6.68
C ILE A 367 16.50 5.94 -7.01
N LYS A 368 17.40 5.65 -7.96
CA LYS A 368 17.78 4.27 -8.30
C LYS A 368 18.33 3.50 -7.10
N THR A 369 19.29 4.08 -6.38
CA THR A 369 19.86 3.43 -5.18
C THR A 369 18.78 3.18 -4.13
N PHE A 370 17.93 4.19 -3.87
CA PHE A 370 16.92 4.11 -2.83
C PHE A 370 15.82 3.09 -3.15
N ILE A 371 15.28 3.09 -4.37
CA ILE A 371 14.23 2.14 -4.77
C ILE A 371 14.72 0.69 -4.68
N ASN A 372 15.93 0.40 -5.18
CA ASN A 372 16.41 -0.98 -5.19
C ASN A 372 16.75 -1.49 -3.77
N ALA A 373 17.20 -0.60 -2.88
CA ALA A 373 17.32 -0.91 -1.46
C ALA A 373 15.95 -1.18 -0.81
N GLN A 374 14.93 -0.36 -1.11
CA GLN A 374 13.57 -0.56 -0.59
C GLN A 374 12.96 -1.91 -1.06
N ILE A 375 13.06 -2.25 -2.34
CA ILE A 375 12.59 -3.56 -2.86
C ILE A 375 13.25 -4.72 -2.10
N SER A 376 14.58 -4.70 -1.99
CA SER A 376 15.31 -5.75 -1.25
C SER A 376 14.99 -5.77 0.24
N ALA A 377 14.72 -4.60 0.86
CA ALA A 377 14.28 -4.51 2.25
C ALA A 377 12.91 -5.13 2.48
N PHE A 378 11.91 -4.76 1.67
CA PHE A 378 10.52 -5.17 1.86
C PHE A 378 10.30 -6.63 1.48
N GLU A 379 11.09 -7.17 0.55
CA GLU A 379 11.11 -8.61 0.24
C GLU A 379 11.73 -9.48 1.35
N LYS A 380 12.29 -8.90 2.42
CA LYS A 380 12.56 -9.65 3.67
C LYS A 380 11.27 -10.10 4.36
N ALA A 381 10.18 -9.34 4.20
CA ALA A 381 8.83 -9.67 4.67
C ALA A 381 8.01 -10.33 3.54
N ASP A 382 6.74 -9.96 3.33
CA ASP A 382 5.86 -10.62 2.35
C ASP A 382 5.78 -9.87 1.00
N GLY A 383 6.46 -8.73 0.86
CA GLY A 383 6.58 -7.99 -0.39
C GLY A 383 6.14 -6.53 -0.28
N TRP A 384 5.76 -5.95 -1.41
CA TRP A 384 5.59 -4.51 -1.54
C TRP A 384 4.61 -4.14 -2.67
N ILE A 385 4.00 -2.96 -2.56
CA ILE A 385 3.16 -2.34 -3.57
C ILE A 385 3.57 -0.87 -3.70
N PHE A 386 4.13 -0.48 -4.84
CA PHE A 386 4.66 0.87 -5.05
C PHE A 386 3.53 1.89 -5.24
N TRP A 387 3.65 3.07 -4.65
CA TRP A 387 2.77 4.20 -4.87
C TRP A 387 3.42 5.22 -5.83
N THR A 388 2.98 5.33 -7.09
CA THR A 388 1.84 4.68 -7.78
C THR A 388 2.24 4.20 -9.19
N TRP A 389 1.33 3.56 -9.94
CA TRP A 389 1.60 3.07 -11.31
C TRP A 389 2.12 4.17 -12.24
N HIS A 390 1.41 5.30 -12.33
CA HIS A 390 1.85 6.49 -13.06
C HIS A 390 1.22 7.77 -12.48
N THR A 391 1.80 8.91 -12.86
CA THR A 391 1.35 10.26 -12.48
C THR A 391 1.44 11.18 -13.70
N GLU A 392 0.77 12.34 -13.68
CA GLU A 392 0.91 13.28 -14.81
C GLU A 392 2.30 13.94 -14.87
N ALA A 393 2.93 14.22 -13.71
CA ALA A 393 4.15 15.02 -13.65
C ALA A 393 5.00 14.84 -12.37
N ALA A 394 4.88 13.72 -11.65
CA ALA A 394 5.60 13.48 -10.39
C ALA A 394 6.61 12.32 -10.53
N PRO A 395 7.82 12.56 -11.08
CA PRO A 395 8.73 11.50 -11.51
C PRO A 395 9.20 10.56 -10.39
N GLU A 396 9.27 11.03 -9.15
CA GLU A 396 9.64 10.22 -7.97
C GLU A 396 8.57 9.19 -7.57
N TRP A 397 7.35 9.33 -8.11
CA TRP A 397 6.14 8.60 -7.73
C TRP A 397 5.54 7.78 -8.89
N ASP A 398 6.23 7.74 -10.03
CA ASP A 398 5.73 7.14 -11.26
C ASP A 398 6.47 5.83 -11.58
N PHE A 399 5.91 4.70 -11.15
CA PHE A 399 6.55 3.40 -11.32
C PHE A 399 6.87 3.09 -12.78
N GLN A 400 5.90 3.32 -13.68
CA GLN A 400 6.02 3.03 -15.10
C GLN A 400 7.20 3.81 -15.72
N ALA A 401 7.29 5.10 -15.44
CA ALA A 401 8.38 5.94 -15.92
C ALA A 401 9.72 5.57 -15.29
N LEU A 402 9.76 5.24 -13.99
CA LEU A 402 10.98 4.81 -13.28
C LEU A 402 11.55 3.51 -13.85
N VAL A 403 10.69 2.53 -14.19
CA VAL A 403 11.13 1.30 -14.89
C VAL A 403 11.66 1.63 -16.29
N LYS A 404 10.92 2.41 -17.09
CA LYS A 404 11.33 2.83 -18.44
C LYS A 404 12.64 3.61 -18.45
N GLY A 405 12.89 4.39 -17.40
CA GLY A 405 14.13 5.14 -17.19
C GLY A 405 15.31 4.31 -16.68
N GLY A 406 15.13 3.01 -16.41
CA GLY A 406 16.20 2.13 -15.91
C GLY A 406 16.60 2.41 -14.45
N LEU A 407 15.71 3.03 -13.67
CA LEU A 407 15.90 3.36 -12.26
C LEU A 407 15.46 2.22 -11.34
N ILE A 408 14.58 1.34 -11.79
CA ILE A 408 14.17 0.12 -11.08
C ILE A 408 14.82 -1.11 -11.73
N ALA A 409 15.36 -2.03 -10.93
CA ALA A 409 15.97 -3.25 -11.45
C ALA A 409 14.97 -4.13 -12.21
N GLN A 410 15.43 -4.74 -13.31
CA GLN A 410 14.67 -5.69 -14.11
C GLN A 410 15.53 -6.93 -14.40
N PRO A 411 15.12 -8.15 -14.01
CA PRO A 411 13.85 -8.46 -13.31
C PRO A 411 13.80 -7.86 -11.89
N LEU A 412 12.60 -7.56 -11.39
CA LEU A 412 12.40 -6.93 -10.06
C LEU A 412 13.11 -7.67 -8.91
N SER A 413 13.21 -8.99 -9.00
CA SER A 413 13.93 -9.85 -8.04
C SER A 413 15.43 -9.64 -7.98
N SER A 414 16.01 -8.87 -8.90
CA SER A 414 17.44 -8.55 -8.93
C SER A 414 17.79 -7.27 -8.17
N ALA A 415 16.81 -6.56 -7.63
CA ALA A 415 17.03 -5.41 -6.77
C ALA A 415 17.85 -5.80 -5.54
N THR A 416 18.82 -4.96 -5.19
CA THR A 416 19.74 -5.13 -4.07
C THR A 416 20.03 -3.76 -3.45
N GLY A 417 20.54 -3.76 -2.23
CA GLY A 417 20.89 -2.52 -1.51
C GLY A 417 20.70 -2.67 0.00
N CYS A 418 19.81 -3.60 0.36
CA CYS A 418 19.72 -4.29 1.63
C CYS A 418 19.93 -5.80 1.41
#